data_AF-A0A7J4Q0E1-F1
#
_entry.id   AF-A0A7J4Q0E1-F1
#
_cell.length_a   1.000
_cell.length_b   1.000
_cell.length_c   1.000
_cell.angle_alpha   90.00
_cell.angle_beta   90.00
_cell.angle_gamma   90.00
#
_symmetry.space_group_name_H-M   'P 1'
#
loop_
_entity.id
_entity.type
_entity.pdbx_description
1 polymer ?
#
loop_
_entity_poly.entity_id
_entity_poly.type
_entity_poly.pdbx_seq_one_letter_code
_entity_poly.pdbx_strand_id
1 'polypeptide(L)'
;MNVPGASIVSRDWDDVAEGKDIAYAPMGTSPQGQTLHEPLRGWNSFSATFQVMFKEEGRKSIEFAKKRQIVLFPLLLTLITALTTVGLQFLVGDSSAQVSDIDQKTFTWGELRFALHLPLLMFSLGMGTFAFIGHDAIVHRSGTKNYLLAAPALQPLPNSVAHFAYFIKDLSFYVMLILTPVIAGMALGIALEAAEGVNTPLEWSSLPWTWIAMIITLGQGLALAFLGSSLWM
;
A
#
# COMPACT_ATOMS: atom_id res chain seq x y z
N MET A 1 -3.08 79.96 -16.75
CA MET A 1 -1.97 79.08 -16.33
C MET A 1 -2.58 77.70 -16.13
N ASN A 2 -2.49 76.82 -17.13
CA ASN A 2 -3.08 75.48 -17.10
C ASN A 2 -1.94 74.45 -17.08
N VAL A 3 -1.90 73.61 -16.06
CA VAL A 3 -0.93 72.52 -15.96
C VAL A 3 -1.42 71.38 -16.85
N PRO A 4 -0.61 70.82 -17.77
CA PRO A 4 -1.05 69.67 -18.56
C PRO A 4 -1.16 68.45 -17.64
N GLY A 5 -2.36 67.90 -17.50
CA GLY A 5 -2.60 66.67 -16.75
C GLY A 5 -2.00 65.48 -17.49
N ALA A 6 -1.21 64.65 -16.79
CA ALA A 6 -0.75 63.38 -17.31
C ALA A 6 -1.93 62.40 -17.38
N SER A 7 -2.18 61.83 -18.56
CA SER A 7 -3.14 60.72 -18.72
C SER A 7 -2.41 59.38 -18.65
N ILE A 8 -2.90 58.48 -17.81
CA ILE A 8 -2.41 57.10 -17.69
C ILE A 8 -3.38 56.24 -18.49
N VAL A 9 -2.86 55.55 -19.51
CA VAL A 9 -3.60 54.57 -20.31
C VAL A 9 -2.88 53.24 -20.18
N SER A 10 -3.60 52.20 -19.75
CA SER A 10 -3.10 50.83 -19.80
C SER A 10 -3.17 50.32 -21.24
N ARG A 11 -2.03 49.90 -21.79
CA ARG A 11 -1.96 49.13 -23.04
C ARG A 11 -1.67 47.68 -22.70
N ASP A 12 -2.27 46.77 -23.46
CA ASP A 12 -1.95 45.36 -23.35
C ASP A 12 -0.54 45.10 -23.92
N TRP A 13 0.17 44.13 -23.37
CA TRP A 13 1.59 43.90 -23.72
C TRP A 13 1.77 43.46 -25.17
N ASP A 14 0.77 42.78 -25.72
CA ASP A 14 0.74 42.33 -27.11
C ASP A 14 0.63 43.51 -28.10
N ASP A 15 -0.01 44.62 -27.72
CA ASP A 15 -0.15 45.82 -28.56
C ASP A 15 1.16 46.61 -28.71
N VAL A 16 2.15 46.34 -27.86
CA VAL A 16 3.49 46.98 -27.90
C VAL A 16 4.47 46.14 -28.74
N ALA A 17 4.14 44.86 -28.96
CA ALA A 17 4.98 43.88 -29.63
C ALA A 17 4.73 43.77 -31.14
N GLU A 18 3.94 44.67 -31.75
CA GLU A 18 3.78 44.69 -33.21
C GLU A 18 5.10 45.13 -33.89
N GLY A 19 5.78 44.16 -34.52
CA GLY A 19 6.80 44.43 -35.54
C GLY A 19 8.26 44.31 -35.11
N LYS A 20 8.56 43.76 -33.92
CA LYS A 20 9.92 43.32 -33.58
C LYS A 20 9.89 41.82 -33.35
N ASP A 21 10.50 41.07 -34.27
CA ASP A 21 10.95 39.71 -33.98
C ASP A 21 11.76 39.79 -32.69
N ILE A 22 11.18 39.32 -31.59
CA ILE A 22 11.88 39.21 -30.32
C ILE A 22 12.85 38.06 -30.52
N ALA A 23 13.99 38.36 -31.13
CA ALA A 23 15.17 37.54 -31.01
C ALA A 23 15.38 37.37 -29.51
N TYR A 24 15.09 36.17 -29.00
CA TYR A 24 15.36 35.77 -27.63
C TYR A 24 16.86 35.88 -27.39
N ALA A 25 17.34 37.10 -27.14
CA ALA A 25 18.69 37.33 -26.65
C ALA A 25 18.70 36.74 -25.24
N PRO A 26 19.47 35.67 -24.99
CA PRO A 26 19.51 35.04 -23.69
C PRO A 26 19.99 36.08 -22.67
N MET A 27 19.17 36.39 -21.66
CA MET A 27 19.43 37.44 -20.65
C MET A 27 20.57 37.10 -19.67
N GLY A 28 21.63 36.40 -20.10
CA GLY A 28 22.83 36.16 -19.31
C GLY A 28 22.64 35.36 -18.02
N THR A 29 21.41 34.98 -17.67
CA THR A 29 21.10 34.07 -16.57
C THR A 29 21.19 32.64 -17.09
N SER A 30 22.38 32.20 -17.51
CA SER A 30 22.63 30.77 -17.56
C SER A 30 22.68 30.28 -16.10
N PRO A 31 22.16 29.08 -15.80
CA PRO A 31 22.53 28.44 -14.55
C PRO A 31 24.05 28.34 -14.60
N GLN A 32 24.76 28.88 -13.62
CA GLN A 32 26.23 28.84 -13.52
C GLN A 32 26.70 27.40 -13.25
N GLY A 33 26.43 26.48 -14.18
CA GLY A 33 26.57 25.03 -13.99
C GLY A 33 25.59 24.43 -12.98
N GLN A 34 24.62 25.18 -12.46
CA GLN A 34 23.64 24.68 -11.51
C GLN A 34 22.54 23.88 -12.23
N THR A 35 22.51 22.57 -12.02
CA THR A 35 21.37 21.74 -12.42
C THR A 35 20.17 22.11 -11.55
N LEU A 36 19.26 22.92 -12.08
CA LEU A 36 17.98 23.16 -11.45
C LEU A 36 17.24 21.82 -11.40
N HIS A 37 17.10 21.25 -10.19
CA HIS A 37 16.27 20.08 -9.98
C HIS A 37 14.82 20.50 -10.18
N GLU A 38 14.34 20.43 -11.43
CA GLU A 38 12.91 20.55 -11.68
C GLU A 38 12.18 19.51 -10.82
N PRO A 39 11.06 19.90 -10.18
CA PRO A 39 10.31 18.96 -9.37
C PRO A 39 9.88 17.79 -10.27
N LEU A 40 10.16 16.57 -9.82
CA LEU A 40 9.76 15.37 -10.54
C LEU A 40 8.24 15.42 -10.78
N ARG A 41 7.81 15.07 -11.99
CA ARG A 41 6.38 15.05 -12.38
C ARG A 41 5.96 13.64 -12.78
N GLY A 42 4.66 13.36 -12.61
CA GLY A 42 4.02 12.11 -13.04
C GLY A 42 4.58 10.86 -12.35
N TRP A 43 4.97 9.86 -13.14
CA TRP A 43 5.46 8.58 -12.63
C TRP A 43 6.79 8.69 -11.88
N ASN A 44 7.64 9.64 -12.27
CA ASN A 44 8.96 9.80 -11.67
C ASN A 44 8.86 10.33 -10.22
N SER A 45 7.90 11.22 -9.93
CA SER A 45 7.65 11.64 -8.55
C SER A 45 7.02 10.51 -7.74
N PHE A 46 6.03 9.81 -8.30
CA PHE A 46 5.44 8.64 -7.64
C PHE A 46 6.51 7.59 -7.27
N SER A 47 7.34 7.17 -8.23
CA SER A 47 8.33 6.12 -8.02
C SER A 47 9.39 6.52 -6.99
N ALA A 48 9.92 7.74 -7.09
CA ALA A 48 10.90 8.26 -6.13
C ALA A 48 10.30 8.33 -4.72
N THR A 49 9.08 8.85 -4.58
CA THR A 49 8.39 8.94 -3.30
C THR A 49 8.06 7.57 -2.73
N PHE A 50 7.53 6.66 -3.54
CA PHE A 50 7.23 5.29 -3.15
C PHE A 50 8.49 4.57 -2.65
N GLN A 51 9.61 4.67 -3.36
CA GLN A 51 10.87 4.02 -2.96
C GLN A 51 11.38 4.54 -1.62
N VAL A 52 11.36 5.86 -1.42
CA VAL A 52 11.80 6.48 -0.16
C VAL A 52 10.87 6.08 0.97
N MET A 53 9.56 6.15 0.77
CA MET A 53 8.57 5.71 1.77
C MET A 53 8.71 4.24 2.11
N PHE A 54 8.88 3.38 1.11
CA PHE A 54 9.01 1.94 1.30
C PHE A 54 10.27 1.59 2.10
N LYS A 55 11.39 2.25 1.78
CA LYS A 55 12.65 2.10 2.52
C LYS A 55 12.53 2.59 3.97
N GLU A 56 11.88 3.74 4.18
CA GLU A 56 11.67 4.29 5.52
C GLU A 56 10.73 3.44 6.37
N GLU A 57 9.66 2.90 5.78
CA GLU A 57 8.77 1.96 6.46
C GLU A 57 9.51 0.69 6.88
N GLY A 58 10.35 0.14 5.99
CA GLY A 58 11.19 -1.01 6.30
C GLY A 58 12.19 -0.72 7.43
N ARG A 59 12.85 0.45 7.39
CA ARG A 59 13.77 0.90 8.44
C ARG A 59 13.04 1.04 9.78
N LYS A 60 11.89 1.73 9.79
CA LYS A 60 11.03 1.90 10.98
C LYS A 60 10.57 0.56 11.54
N SER A 61 10.14 -0.35 10.67
CA SER A 61 9.69 -1.68 11.09
C SER A 61 10.83 -2.45 11.77
N ILE A 62 12.04 -2.39 11.23
CA ILE A 62 13.23 -3.05 11.82
C ILE A 62 13.62 -2.40 13.16
N GLU A 63 13.56 -1.07 13.23
CA GLU A 63 13.87 -0.28 14.43
C GLU A 63 12.86 -0.56 15.56
N PHE A 64 11.58 -0.61 15.23
CA PHE A 64 10.49 -0.84 16.19
C PHE A 64 10.44 -2.28 16.70
N ALA A 65 10.54 -3.28 15.80
CA ALA A 65 10.33 -4.68 16.16
C ALA A 65 11.59 -5.41 16.62
N LYS A 66 12.77 -4.78 16.63
CA LYS A 66 14.08 -5.47 16.68
C LYS A 66 14.23 -6.48 15.52
N LYS A 67 15.41 -6.56 14.91
CA LYS A 67 15.67 -7.37 13.69
C LYS A 67 15.19 -8.85 13.75
N ARG A 68 15.10 -9.45 14.94
CA ARG A 68 14.61 -10.84 15.10
C ARG A 68 13.10 -10.96 15.07
N GLN A 69 12.33 -10.04 15.66
CA GLN A 69 10.87 -10.20 15.75
C GLN A 69 10.18 -9.90 14.41
N ILE A 70 10.77 -9.03 13.58
CA ILE A 70 10.26 -8.75 12.23
C ILE A 70 10.32 -9.97 11.30
N VAL A 71 11.28 -10.88 11.51
CA VAL A 71 11.40 -12.14 10.76
C VAL A 71 10.54 -13.23 11.41
N LEU A 72 10.41 -13.19 12.74
CA LEU A 72 9.62 -14.16 13.49
C LEU A 72 8.12 -14.06 13.14
N PHE A 73 7.59 -12.85 12.90
CA PHE A 73 6.19 -12.67 12.52
C PHE A 73 5.81 -13.40 11.22
N PRO A 74 6.46 -13.16 10.06
CA PRO A 74 6.20 -13.91 8.83
C PRO A 74 6.41 -15.42 9.00
N LEU A 75 7.44 -15.82 9.74
CA LEU A 75 7.75 -17.24 9.97
C LEU A 75 6.64 -17.91 10.79
N LEU A 76 6.18 -17.28 11.86
CA LEU A 76 5.08 -17.78 12.68
C LEU A 76 3.78 -17.84 11.88
N LEU A 77 3.51 -16.87 11.00
CA LEU A 77 2.41 -16.95 10.05
C LEU A 77 2.54 -18.15 9.12
N THR A 78 3.72 -18.37 8.51
CA THR A 78 3.94 -19.55 7.64
C THR A 78 3.65 -20.85 8.37
N LEU A 79 4.11 -20.97 9.62
CA LEU A 79 3.94 -22.16 10.45
C LEU A 79 2.47 -22.38 10.81
N ILE A 80 1.77 -21.35 11.28
CA ILE A 80 0.34 -21.44 11.62
C ILE A 80 -0.45 -21.81 10.37
N THR A 81 -0.20 -21.15 9.24
CA THR A 81 -0.91 -21.45 8.00
C THR A 81 -0.63 -22.86 7.50
N ALA A 82 0.61 -23.37 7.60
CA ALA A 82 0.92 -24.76 7.28
C ALA A 82 0.13 -25.74 8.17
N LEU A 83 0.09 -25.50 9.48
CA LEU A 83 -0.67 -26.33 10.42
C LEU A 83 -2.18 -26.28 10.12
N THR A 84 -2.73 -25.09 9.81
CA THR A 84 -4.13 -24.95 9.41
C THR A 84 -4.41 -25.64 8.07
N THR A 85 -3.46 -25.61 7.14
CA THR A 85 -3.56 -26.29 5.83
C THR A 85 -3.62 -27.81 5.99
N VAL A 86 -2.82 -28.37 6.89
CA VAL A 86 -2.90 -29.79 7.24
C VAL A 86 -4.20 -30.10 8.00
N GLY A 87 -4.63 -29.22 8.90
CA GLY A 87 -5.86 -29.41 9.69
C GLY A 87 -7.16 -29.23 8.91
N LEU A 88 -7.10 -28.70 7.69
CA LEU A 88 -8.25 -28.33 6.86
C LEU A 88 -9.10 -29.55 6.47
N GLN A 89 -8.49 -30.73 6.35
CA GLN A 89 -9.19 -32.01 6.16
C GLN A 89 -10.17 -32.34 7.29
N PHE A 90 -9.90 -31.90 8.52
CA PHE A 90 -10.79 -32.11 9.67
C PHE A 90 -11.96 -31.12 9.68
N LEU A 91 -11.79 -29.94 9.09
CA LEU A 91 -12.83 -28.91 8.98
C LEU A 91 -13.84 -29.21 7.88
N VAL A 92 -13.38 -29.80 6.77
CA VAL A 92 -14.20 -30.11 5.59
C VAL A 92 -14.84 -31.50 5.70
N GLY A 93 -14.21 -32.41 6.43
CA GLY A 93 -14.77 -33.72 6.73
C GLY A 93 -14.32 -34.86 5.82
N ASP A 94 -13.36 -34.65 4.92
CA ASP A 94 -12.81 -35.70 4.05
C ASP A 94 -11.79 -36.62 4.76
N SER A 95 -11.66 -36.53 6.09
CA SER A 95 -10.69 -37.33 6.84
C SER A 95 -11.17 -38.76 7.04
N SER A 96 -10.34 -39.74 6.68
CA SER A 96 -10.58 -41.18 6.88
C SER A 96 -10.73 -41.63 8.34
N ALA A 97 -10.65 -40.71 9.29
CA ALA A 97 -10.76 -40.94 10.74
C ALA A 97 -12.13 -40.55 11.31
N GLN A 98 -13.15 -40.35 10.48
CA GLN A 98 -14.47 -39.92 10.94
C GLN A 98 -15.34 -41.06 11.48
N VAL A 99 -15.81 -40.88 12.71
CA VAL A 99 -16.90 -41.63 13.33
C VAL A 99 -18.23 -41.06 12.78
N SER A 100 -19.15 -41.97 12.47
CA SER A 100 -20.32 -41.87 11.58
C SER A 100 -21.40 -40.78 11.83
N ASP A 101 -21.13 -39.68 12.53
CA ASP A 101 -22.17 -38.74 12.98
C ASP A 101 -21.78 -37.24 12.87
N ILE A 102 -20.87 -36.90 11.94
CA ILE A 102 -20.30 -35.54 11.80
C ILE A 102 -20.70 -34.83 10.49
N ASP A 103 -21.38 -35.51 9.55
CA ASP A 103 -21.79 -34.95 8.24
C ASP A 103 -22.62 -33.66 8.33
N GLN A 104 -23.19 -33.35 9.51
CA GLN A 104 -23.94 -32.11 9.75
C GLN A 104 -23.11 -30.94 10.32
N LYS A 105 -21.81 -31.12 10.63
CA LYS A 105 -20.99 -30.12 11.36
C LYS A 105 -19.77 -29.59 10.61
N THR A 106 -19.54 -30.00 9.36
CA THR A 106 -18.39 -29.55 8.55
C THR A 106 -18.79 -28.49 7.54
N PHE A 107 -17.92 -27.49 7.33
CA PHE A 107 -18.17 -26.42 6.36
C PHE A 107 -17.91 -26.92 4.94
N THR A 108 -18.72 -26.49 3.96
CA THR A 108 -18.42 -26.80 2.56
C THR A 108 -17.19 -26.04 2.09
N TRP A 109 -16.52 -26.57 1.08
CA TRP A 109 -15.31 -25.95 0.52
C TRP A 109 -15.55 -24.57 -0.09
N GLY A 110 -16.72 -24.36 -0.70
CA GLY A 110 -17.13 -23.06 -1.23
C GLY A 110 -17.34 -22.02 -0.14
N GLU A 111 -17.98 -22.41 0.96
CA GLU A 111 -18.18 -21.55 2.12
C GLU A 111 -16.86 -21.19 2.79
N LEU A 112 -15.92 -22.14 2.92
CA LEU A 112 -14.62 -21.88 3.53
C LEU A 112 -13.76 -20.92 2.67
N ARG A 113 -13.76 -21.11 1.33
CA ARG A 113 -13.10 -20.19 0.39
C ARG A 113 -13.66 -18.78 0.49
N PHE A 114 -14.99 -18.64 0.50
CA PHE A 114 -15.63 -17.34 0.64
C PHE A 114 -15.38 -16.72 2.02
N ALA A 115 -15.49 -17.52 3.08
CA ALA A 115 -15.28 -17.08 4.44
C ALA A 115 -13.87 -16.56 4.68
N LEU A 116 -12.83 -17.10 4.02
CA LEU A 116 -11.45 -16.59 4.13
C LEU A 116 -11.29 -15.14 3.67
N HIS A 117 -12.10 -14.68 2.70
CA HIS A 117 -12.04 -13.31 2.23
C HIS A 117 -12.53 -12.31 3.29
N LEU A 118 -13.47 -12.68 4.16
CA LEU A 118 -14.09 -11.75 5.11
C LEU A 118 -13.12 -11.29 6.23
N PRO A 119 -12.41 -12.17 6.96
CA PRO A 119 -11.38 -11.76 7.90
C PRO A 119 -10.26 -10.96 7.23
N LEU A 120 -9.89 -11.31 6.00
CA LEU A 120 -8.87 -10.58 5.26
C LEU A 120 -9.35 -9.16 4.91
N LEU A 121 -10.59 -9.02 4.48
CA LEU A 121 -11.23 -7.73 4.21
C LEU A 121 -11.30 -6.87 5.48
N MET A 122 -11.73 -7.46 6.60
CA MET A 122 -11.82 -6.76 7.88
C MET A 122 -10.43 -6.37 8.42
N PHE A 123 -9.44 -7.24 8.30
CA PHE A 123 -8.05 -6.96 8.63
C PHE A 123 -7.52 -5.77 7.82
N SER A 124 -7.73 -5.82 6.51
CA SER A 124 -7.35 -4.79 5.56
C SER A 124 -8.01 -3.43 5.89
N LEU A 125 -9.31 -3.44 6.21
CA LEU A 125 -10.06 -2.25 6.62
C LEU A 125 -9.52 -1.67 7.94
N GLY A 126 -9.28 -2.51 8.94
CA GLY A 126 -8.75 -2.09 10.24
C GLY A 126 -7.37 -1.45 10.10
N MET A 127 -6.46 -2.09 9.37
CA MET A 127 -5.10 -1.58 9.16
C MET A 127 -5.09 -0.28 8.33
N GLY A 128 -5.90 -0.20 7.28
CA GLY A 128 -6.01 1.02 6.46
C GLY A 128 -6.56 2.23 7.21
N THR A 129 -7.37 2.00 8.25
CA THR A 129 -7.94 3.08 9.09
C THR A 129 -6.90 3.71 10.02
N PHE A 130 -5.91 2.93 10.51
CA PHE A 130 -4.85 3.44 11.38
C PHE A 130 -3.86 4.38 10.68
N ALA A 131 -3.68 4.24 9.36
CA ALA A 131 -2.81 5.12 8.57
C ALA A 131 -3.27 6.59 8.60
N PHE A 132 -4.56 6.86 8.82
CA PHE A 132 -5.13 8.21 8.85
C PHE A 132 -5.56 8.68 10.24
N ILE A 133 -6.09 7.82 11.12
CA ILE A 133 -6.35 8.18 12.54
C ILE A 133 -5.03 8.50 13.28
N GLY A 134 -3.91 7.97 12.79
CA GLY A 134 -2.58 8.36 13.23
C GLY A 134 -2.30 9.86 13.03
N HIS A 135 -2.95 10.55 12.08
CA HIS A 135 -2.75 11.98 11.86
C HIS A 135 -3.04 12.79 13.13
N ASP A 136 -4.20 12.56 13.75
CA ASP A 136 -4.64 13.31 14.94
C ASP A 136 -3.85 12.88 16.19
N ALA A 137 -3.62 11.57 16.37
CA ALA A 137 -2.87 11.04 17.51
C ALA A 137 -1.36 11.39 17.49
N ILE A 138 -0.77 11.56 16.30
CA ILE A 138 0.67 11.89 16.12
C ILE A 138 0.89 13.40 16.17
N VAL A 139 0.00 14.21 15.57
CA VAL A 139 0.04 15.68 15.65
C VAL A 139 -0.06 16.16 17.09
N HIS A 140 -0.86 15.49 17.92
CA HIS A 140 -1.00 15.85 19.33
C HIS A 140 0.10 15.29 20.26
N ARG A 141 0.87 14.26 19.87
CA ARG A 141 1.85 13.59 20.76
C ARG A 141 3.32 13.79 20.38
N SER A 142 3.67 14.02 19.11
CA SER A 142 5.06 13.96 18.65
C SER A 142 5.51 15.22 17.91
N GLY A 143 5.96 16.22 18.67
CA GLY A 143 6.80 17.31 18.15
C GLY A 143 8.22 16.84 17.76
N THR A 144 8.35 15.77 16.97
CA THR A 144 9.65 15.21 16.53
C THR A 144 9.75 15.21 15.01
N LYS A 145 10.80 15.86 14.52
CA LYS A 145 11.04 16.33 13.14
C LYS A 145 11.13 15.25 12.03
N ASN A 146 10.85 13.97 12.33
CA ASN A 146 10.99 12.84 11.39
C ASN A 146 9.68 12.36 10.75
N TYR A 147 8.53 12.97 11.07
CA TYR A 147 7.22 12.62 10.51
C TYR A 147 6.77 13.51 9.35
N LEU A 148 7.52 14.55 8.98
CA LEU A 148 7.21 15.45 7.87
C LEU A 148 7.22 14.74 6.50
N LEU A 149 7.93 13.62 6.38
CA LEU A 149 7.93 12.77 5.18
C LEU A 149 6.82 11.71 5.17
N ALA A 150 6.09 11.53 6.28
CA ALA A 150 5.13 10.43 6.48
C ALA A 150 3.67 10.86 6.48
N ALA A 151 3.37 12.16 6.31
CA ALA A 151 2.01 12.63 6.08
C ALA A 151 1.84 13.07 4.61
N PRO A 152 0.86 12.53 3.86
CA PRO A 152 0.61 12.92 2.46
C PRO A 152 0.41 14.44 2.29
N ALA A 153 -0.18 15.11 3.28
CA ALA A 153 -0.45 16.55 3.26
C ALA A 153 0.78 17.45 3.46
N LEU A 154 1.92 16.90 3.92
CA LEU A 154 3.15 17.66 4.20
C LEU A 154 4.18 17.55 3.08
N GLN A 155 3.95 16.65 2.12
CA GLN A 155 4.80 16.52 0.96
C GLN A 155 4.37 17.52 -0.12
N PRO A 156 5.32 18.19 -0.81
CA PRO A 156 5.02 19.08 -1.93
C PRO A 156 4.69 18.25 -3.19
N LEU A 157 3.69 17.36 -3.07
CA LEU A 157 3.17 16.52 -4.14
C LEU A 157 1.67 16.78 -4.31
N PRO A 158 1.13 16.63 -5.52
CA PRO A 158 -0.31 16.70 -5.71
C PRO A 158 -0.99 15.63 -4.85
N ASN A 159 -2.09 16.02 -4.19
CA ASN A 159 -2.76 15.24 -3.16
C ASN A 159 -3.13 13.81 -3.62
N SER A 160 -3.52 13.65 -4.89
CA SER A 160 -3.84 12.35 -5.49
C SER A 160 -2.64 11.41 -5.59
N VAL A 161 -1.47 11.92 -5.98
CA VAL A 161 -0.24 11.11 -6.10
C VAL A 161 0.26 10.68 -4.73
N ALA A 162 0.13 11.54 -3.73
CA ALA A 162 0.50 11.22 -2.36
C ALA A 162 -0.36 10.07 -1.82
N HIS A 163 -1.70 10.18 -1.89
CA HIS A 163 -2.62 9.12 -1.42
C HIS A 163 -2.41 7.79 -2.16
N PHE A 164 -2.19 7.84 -3.48
CA PHE A 164 -1.90 6.65 -4.27
C PHE A 164 -0.57 5.99 -3.86
N ALA A 165 0.48 6.77 -3.58
CA ALA A 165 1.75 6.23 -3.08
C ALA A 165 1.60 5.52 -1.73
N TYR A 166 0.78 6.05 -0.80
CA TYR A 166 0.48 5.38 0.46
C TYR A 166 -0.28 4.07 0.24
N PHE A 167 -1.34 4.09 -0.59
CA PHE A 167 -2.11 2.90 -0.91
C PHE A 167 -1.23 1.77 -1.46
N ILE A 168 -0.39 2.07 -2.47
CA ILE A 168 0.49 1.06 -3.08
C ILE A 168 1.57 0.61 -2.10
N LYS A 169 2.12 1.50 -1.26
CA LYS A 169 3.07 1.15 -0.21
C LYS A 169 2.46 0.14 0.77
N ASP A 170 1.30 0.46 1.33
CA ASP A 170 0.65 -0.39 2.34
C ASP A 170 0.25 -1.74 1.74
N LEU A 171 -0.36 -1.74 0.55
CA LEU A 171 -0.67 -2.95 -0.19
C LEU A 171 0.58 -3.82 -0.40
N SER A 172 1.69 -3.23 -0.86
CA SER A 172 2.94 -3.96 -1.09
C SER A 172 3.52 -4.55 0.20
N PHE A 173 3.47 -3.80 1.31
CA PHE A 173 3.94 -4.27 2.62
C PHE A 173 3.10 -5.42 3.15
N TYR A 174 1.77 -5.35 3.05
CA TYR A 174 0.90 -6.43 3.50
C TYR A 174 1.02 -7.67 2.63
N VAL A 175 1.17 -7.49 1.31
CA VAL A 175 1.46 -8.61 0.42
C VAL A 175 2.77 -9.28 0.83
N MET A 176 3.83 -8.52 1.07
CA MET A 176 5.14 -9.05 1.42
C MET A 176 5.20 -9.71 2.81
N LEU A 177 4.63 -9.08 3.84
CA LEU A 177 4.80 -9.52 5.23
C LEU A 177 3.70 -10.44 5.75
N ILE A 178 2.55 -10.49 5.08
CA ILE A 178 1.39 -11.27 5.54
C ILE A 178 1.01 -12.28 4.47
N LEU A 179 0.69 -11.81 3.26
CA LEU A 179 0.08 -12.69 2.26
C LEU A 179 1.08 -13.69 1.66
N THR A 180 2.29 -13.25 1.30
CA THR A 180 3.34 -14.15 0.78
C THR A 180 3.71 -15.23 1.81
N PRO A 181 3.92 -14.91 3.10
CA PRO A 181 4.08 -15.91 4.15
C PRO A 181 2.90 -16.89 4.28
N VAL A 182 1.66 -16.41 4.18
CA VAL A 182 0.46 -17.26 4.21
C VAL A 182 0.47 -18.25 3.04
N ILE A 183 0.74 -17.80 1.81
CA ILE A 183 0.84 -18.68 0.63
C ILE A 183 2.03 -19.65 0.75
N ALA A 184 3.16 -19.19 1.30
CA ALA A 184 4.30 -20.06 1.58
C ALA A 184 3.96 -21.13 2.63
N GLY A 185 3.16 -20.80 3.64
CA GLY A 185 2.64 -21.76 4.62
C GLY A 185 1.71 -22.80 3.98
N MET A 186 0.82 -22.38 3.07
CA MET A 186 0.00 -23.33 2.30
C MET A 186 0.86 -24.26 1.44
N ALA A 187 1.85 -23.71 0.73
CA ALA A 187 2.80 -24.50 -0.05
C ALA A 187 3.58 -25.49 0.82
N LEU A 188 4.00 -25.07 2.01
CA LEU A 188 4.66 -25.93 2.99
C LEU A 188 3.72 -27.05 3.47
N GLY A 189 2.45 -26.74 3.73
CA GLY A 189 1.43 -27.73 4.10
C GLY A 189 1.27 -28.83 3.04
N ILE A 190 1.20 -28.45 1.76
CA ILE A 190 1.13 -29.42 0.63
C ILE A 190 2.45 -30.20 0.50
N ALA A 191 3.60 -29.56 0.75
CA ALA A 191 4.89 -30.25 0.72
C ALA A 191 5.02 -31.30 1.84
N LEU A 192 4.45 -31.03 3.03
CA LEU A 192 4.42 -31.97 4.15
C LEU A 192 3.51 -33.17 3.86
N GLU A 193 2.40 -32.97 3.15
CA GLU A 193 1.56 -34.07 2.64
C GLU A 193 2.37 -35.06 1.81
N ALA A 194 3.19 -34.56 0.87
CA ALA A 194 4.01 -35.41 0.02
C ALA A 194 5.05 -36.23 0.81
N ALA A 195 5.42 -35.79 2.01
CA ALA A 195 6.38 -36.47 2.87
C ALA A 195 5.74 -37.44 3.87
N GLU A 196 4.55 -37.13 4.40
CA GLU A 196 3.92 -37.88 5.50
C GLU A 196 2.65 -38.65 5.10
N GLY A 197 2.20 -38.57 3.85
CA GLY A 197 1.05 -39.33 3.34
C GLY A 197 -0.30 -38.86 3.89
N VAL A 198 -0.38 -37.63 4.35
CA VAL A 198 -1.62 -36.98 4.83
C VAL A 198 -2.28 -36.27 3.66
N ASN A 199 -3.50 -36.65 3.28
CA ASN A 199 -4.20 -36.04 2.14
C ASN A 199 -4.61 -34.59 2.46
N THR A 200 -4.07 -33.59 1.75
CA THR A 200 -4.60 -32.23 1.83
C THR A 200 -5.48 -31.92 0.63
N PRO A 201 -6.58 -31.18 0.80
CA PRO A 201 -7.52 -30.90 -0.29
C PRO A 201 -7.02 -29.81 -1.27
N LEU A 202 -5.74 -29.43 -1.22
CA LEU A 202 -5.17 -28.28 -1.92
C LEU A 202 -4.23 -28.69 -3.04
N GLU A 203 -4.50 -28.20 -4.26
CA GLU A 203 -3.61 -28.40 -5.40
C GLU A 203 -2.55 -27.29 -5.50
N TRP A 204 -1.33 -27.64 -5.93
CA TRP A 204 -0.26 -26.69 -6.25
C TRP A 204 -0.68 -25.63 -7.30
N SER A 205 -1.54 -26.03 -8.24
CA SER A 205 -2.10 -25.18 -9.29
C SER A 205 -2.92 -24.01 -8.72
N SER A 206 -3.50 -24.17 -7.53
CA SER A 206 -4.46 -23.25 -6.92
C SER A 206 -3.81 -22.11 -6.14
N LEU A 207 -2.54 -22.27 -5.72
CA LEU A 207 -1.81 -21.26 -4.95
C LEU A 207 -1.69 -19.90 -5.67
N PRO A 208 -1.26 -19.79 -6.94
CA PRO A 208 -1.13 -18.48 -7.59
C PRO A 208 -2.49 -17.78 -7.76
N TRP A 209 -3.55 -18.54 -8.06
CA TRP A 209 -4.90 -17.98 -8.20
C TRP A 209 -5.44 -17.48 -6.86
N THR A 210 -5.22 -18.25 -5.79
CA THR A 210 -5.58 -17.85 -4.43
C THR A 210 -4.79 -16.61 -4.02
N TRP A 211 -3.51 -16.54 -4.35
CA TRP A 211 -2.67 -15.38 -4.08
C TRP A 211 -3.24 -14.11 -4.74
N ILE A 212 -3.53 -14.16 -6.04
CA ILE A 212 -4.10 -13.02 -6.78
C ILE A 212 -5.47 -12.63 -6.22
N ALA A 213 -6.35 -13.59 -5.96
CA ALA A 213 -7.68 -13.33 -5.40
C ALA A 213 -7.60 -12.63 -4.04
N MET A 214 -6.68 -13.05 -3.17
CA MET A 214 -6.46 -12.45 -1.87
C MET A 214 -5.81 -11.07 -1.95
N ILE A 215 -4.93 -10.82 -2.92
CA ILE A 215 -4.41 -9.46 -3.19
C ILE A 215 -5.56 -8.51 -3.53
N ILE A 216 -6.50 -8.95 -4.38
CA ILE A 216 -7.65 -8.12 -4.78
C ILE A 216 -8.52 -7.80 -3.57
N THR A 217 -8.85 -8.78 -2.73
CA THR A 217 -9.64 -8.57 -1.51
C THR A 217 -8.93 -7.65 -0.52
N LEU A 218 -7.62 -7.81 -0.36
CA LEU A 218 -6.82 -6.93 0.47
C LEU A 218 -6.84 -5.50 -0.08
N GLY A 219 -6.68 -5.34 -1.40
CA GLY A 219 -6.77 -4.05 -2.07
C GLY A 219 -8.15 -3.39 -1.91
N GLN A 220 -9.23 -4.17 -1.98
CA GLN A 220 -10.60 -3.69 -1.77
C GLN A 220 -10.81 -3.15 -0.35
N GLY A 221 -10.37 -3.88 0.68
CA GLY A 221 -10.49 -3.43 2.07
C GLY A 221 -9.71 -2.15 2.35
N LEU A 222 -8.50 -2.02 1.79
CA LEU A 222 -7.70 -0.80 1.86
C LEU A 222 -8.45 0.32 1.15
N ALA A 223 -8.89 0.11 -0.09
CA ALA A 223 -9.58 1.13 -0.87
C ALA A 223 -10.83 1.67 -0.14
N LEU A 224 -11.60 0.79 0.52
CA LEU A 224 -12.74 1.19 1.36
C LEU A 224 -12.31 2.00 2.58
N ALA A 225 -11.21 1.63 3.25
CA ALA A 225 -10.67 2.40 4.37
C ALA A 225 -10.19 3.79 3.93
N PHE A 226 -9.51 3.88 2.78
CA PHE A 226 -9.10 5.16 2.17
C PHE A 226 -10.31 6.02 1.80
N LEU A 227 -11.34 5.43 1.20
CA LEU A 227 -12.59 6.14 0.86
C LEU A 227 -13.26 6.65 2.14
N GLY A 228 -13.40 5.81 3.15
CA GLY A 228 -13.95 6.20 4.46
C GLY A 228 -13.17 7.36 5.09
N SER A 229 -11.84 7.31 5.04
CA SER A 229 -11.00 8.41 5.52
C SER A 229 -11.20 9.69 4.72
N SER A 230 -11.40 9.61 3.40
CA SER A 230 -11.60 10.79 2.55
C SER A 230 -12.95 11.48 2.75
N LEU A 231 -13.97 10.77 3.24
CA LEU A 231 -15.28 11.35 3.56
C LEU A 231 -15.31 12.07 4.90
N TRP A 232 -14.37 11.75 5.80
CA TRP A 232 -14.29 12.35 7.14
C TRP A 232 -13.40 13.61 7.18
N MET A 233 -12.56 13.81 6.16
CA MET A 233 -11.74 15.02 5.98
C MET A 233 -12.49 16.09 5.18
#